data_AF-A0A3W3CPV0-F1
#
_entry.id   AF-A0A3W3CPV0-F1
#
_cell.length_a   1.000
_cell.length_b   1.000
_cell.length_c   1.000
_cell.angle_alpha   90.00
_cell.angle_beta   90.00
_cell.angle_gamma   90.00
#
_symmetry.space_group_name_H-M   'P 1'
#
loop_
_entity.id
_entity.type
_entity.pdbx_description
1 polymer ?
#
loop_
_entity_poly.entity_id
_entity_poly.type
_entity_poly.pdbx_seq_one_letter_code
_entity_poly.pdbx_strand_id
1 'polypeptide(L)'
;MTVIEYIQENPDCSREDISLALGRSGVSISNELSRLLWNGLIVRTGEKNKMILYRVNNLPFGYNNPLSVMFNQLLKQVRKSDGD
;
A
#
# COMPACT_ATOMS: atom_id res chain seq x y z
N MET A 1 5.22 -7.45 -13.44
CA MET A 1 5.56 -6.91 -12.11
C MET A 1 5.27 -5.42 -12.08
N THR A 2 4.32 -5.02 -11.25
CA THR A 2 3.96 -3.63 -10.97
C THR A 2 4.83 -3.07 -9.82
N VAL A 3 4.77 -1.75 -9.57
CA VAL A 3 5.52 -1.14 -8.45
C VAL A 3 5.05 -1.71 -7.12
N ILE A 4 3.75 -1.92 -6.93
CA ILE A 4 3.21 -2.46 -5.68
C ILE A 4 3.56 -3.94 -5.47
N GLU A 5 3.52 -4.75 -6.54
CA GLU A 5 3.97 -6.16 -6.48
C GLU A 5 5.44 -6.24 -6.08
N TYR A 6 6.29 -5.41 -6.67
CA TYR A 6 7.72 -5.38 -6.31
C TYR A 6 7.95 -4.99 -4.85
N ILE A 7 7.25 -3.95 -4.35
CA ILE A 7 7.35 -3.52 -2.94
C ILE A 7 6.84 -4.63 -1.99
N GLN A 8 5.84 -5.39 -2.41
CA GLN A 8 5.30 -6.51 -1.63
C GLN A 8 6.33 -7.64 -1.50
N GLU A 9 7.03 -7.97 -2.58
CA GLU A 9 8.08 -9.00 -2.60
C GLU A 9 9.39 -8.53 -1.95
N ASN A 10 9.66 -7.22 -1.98
CA ASN A 10 10.89 -6.60 -1.51
C ASN A 10 10.56 -5.44 -0.54
N PRO A 11 10.17 -5.76 0.71
CA PRO A 11 9.90 -4.73 1.71
C PRO A 11 11.17 -3.93 2.01
N ASP A 12 11.00 -2.64 2.33
CA ASP A 12 12.09 -1.70 2.59
C ASP A 12 13.00 -1.44 1.38
N CYS A 13 12.44 -1.53 0.17
CA CYS A 13 13.12 -1.08 -1.04
C CYS A 13 13.04 0.45 -1.21
N SER A 14 14.02 1.00 -1.93
CA SER A 14 14.07 2.39 -2.32
C SER A 14 13.47 2.63 -3.71
N ARG A 15 13.25 3.91 -4.06
CA ARG A 15 12.83 4.30 -5.42
C ARG A 15 13.83 3.81 -6.48
N GLU A 16 15.12 3.84 -6.16
CA GLU A 16 16.21 3.42 -7.03
C GLU A 16 16.18 1.91 -7.27
N ASP A 17 15.98 1.11 -6.22
CA ASP A 17 15.83 -0.35 -6.35
C ASP A 17 14.67 -0.70 -7.29
N ILE A 18 13.52 -0.04 -7.10
CA ILE A 18 12.32 -0.22 -7.94
C ILE A 18 12.60 0.21 -9.39
N SER A 19 13.26 1.36 -9.57
CA SER A 19 13.60 1.92 -10.88
C SER A 19 14.52 0.97 -11.67
N LEU A 20 15.54 0.43 -11.01
CA LEU A 20 16.47 -0.54 -11.58
C LEU A 20 15.78 -1.87 -11.90
N ALA A 21 15.01 -2.42 -10.96
CA ALA A 21 14.35 -3.71 -11.13
C ALA A 21 13.29 -3.70 -12.23
N LEU A 22 12.58 -2.59 -12.41
CA LEU A 22 11.51 -2.46 -13.40
C LEU A 22 11.97 -1.83 -14.72
N GLY A 23 13.22 -1.37 -14.82
CA GLY A 23 13.73 -0.67 -16.01
C GLY A 23 12.97 0.63 -16.33
N ARG A 24 12.44 1.31 -15.31
CA ARG A 24 11.60 2.52 -15.46
C ARG A 24 12.33 3.74 -14.94
N SER A 25 12.07 4.90 -15.53
CA SER A 25 12.71 6.16 -15.09
C SER A 25 12.32 6.52 -13.65
N GLY A 26 13.26 7.16 -12.93
CA GLY A 26 13.02 7.61 -11.55
C GLY A 26 11.80 8.53 -11.43
N VAL A 27 11.53 9.37 -12.43
CA VAL A 27 10.34 10.25 -12.46
C VAL A 27 9.05 9.43 -12.55
N SER A 28 9.02 8.42 -13.41
CA SER A 28 7.85 7.53 -13.56
C SER A 28 7.55 6.80 -12.24
N ILE A 29 8.60 6.28 -11.57
CA ILE A 29 8.47 5.63 -10.27
C ILE A 29 8.03 6.63 -9.19
N SER A 30 8.59 7.84 -9.14
CA SER A 30 8.20 8.87 -8.17
C SER A 30 6.70 9.21 -8.26
N ASN A 31 6.17 9.37 -9.48
CA ASN A 31 4.76 9.68 -9.69
C ASN A 31 3.86 8.53 -9.21
N GLU A 32 4.25 7.29 -9.48
CA GLU A 32 3.48 6.12 -9.05
C GLU A 32 3.53 5.92 -7.53
N LEU A 33 4.73 6.04 -6.92
CA LEU A 33 4.89 6.00 -5.46
C LEU A 33 4.04 7.08 -4.78
N SER A 34 4.01 8.29 -5.35
CA SER A 34 3.19 9.39 -4.83
C SER A 34 1.71 9.03 -4.85
N ARG A 35 1.20 8.46 -5.95
CA ARG A 35 -0.19 7.99 -6.07
C ARG A 35 -0.51 6.87 -5.07
N LEU A 36 0.39 5.89 -4.92
CA LEU A 36 0.21 4.77 -3.98
C LEU A 36 0.20 5.23 -2.52
N LEU A 37 1.08 6.18 -2.16
CA LEU A 37 1.09 6.83 -0.85
C LEU A 37 -0.22 7.59 -0.59
N TRP A 38 -0.68 8.37 -1.57
CA TRP A 38 -1.92 9.14 -1.46
C TRP A 38 -3.13 8.25 -1.23
N ASN A 39 -3.15 7.08 -1.88
CA ASN A 39 -4.20 6.07 -1.71
C ASN A 39 -4.02 5.21 -0.44
N GLY A 40 -2.96 5.44 0.34
CA GLY A 40 -2.65 4.69 1.55
C GLY A 40 -2.26 3.22 1.31
N LEU A 41 -1.95 2.83 0.07
CA LEU A 41 -1.62 1.44 -0.31
C LEU A 41 -0.20 1.06 0.09
N ILE A 42 0.69 2.05 0.21
CA ILE A 42 2.05 1.87 0.71
C ILE A 42 2.33 2.91 1.79
N VAL A 43 3.35 2.66 2.60
CA VAL A 43 3.85 3.56 3.64
C VAL A 43 5.35 3.78 3.49
N ARG A 44 5.83 4.93 3.97
CA ARG A 44 7.26 5.18 4.18
C ARG A 44 7.67 4.56 5.51
N THR A 45 8.64 3.65 5.49
CA THR A 45 9.07 2.93 6.71
C THR A 45 10.31 3.53 7.36
N GLY A 46 11.05 4.37 6.63
CA GLY A 46 12.21 5.08 7.13
C GLY A 46 13.10 5.59 6.01
N GLU A 47 14.33 5.86 6.38
CA GLU A 47 15.38 6.33 5.48
C GLU A 47 16.66 5.51 5.71
N LYS A 48 17.31 5.06 4.63
CA LYS A 48 18.62 4.40 4.67
C LYS A 48 19.51 5.02 3.62
N ASN A 49 20.70 5.46 4.01
CA ASN A 49 21.65 6.13 3.10
C ASN A 49 21.02 7.29 2.30
N LYS A 50 20.17 8.10 2.93
CA LYS A 50 19.40 9.19 2.30
C LYS A 50 18.30 8.77 1.32
N MET A 51 17.99 7.47 1.26
CA MET A 51 16.91 6.92 0.45
C MET A 51 15.71 6.60 1.30
N ILE A 52 14.53 7.08 0.88
CA ILE A 52 13.24 6.72 1.50
C ILE A 52 12.93 5.26 1.18
N LEU A 53 12.50 4.52 2.18
CA LEU A 53 12.13 3.11 2.06
C LEU A 53 10.61 2.93 2.09
N TYR A 54 10.12 1.97 1.32
CA TYR A 54 8.70 1.72 1.13
C TYR A 54 8.30 0.29 1.54
N ARG A 55 7.09 0.15 2.09
CA ARG A 55 6.41 -1.14 2.29
C ARG A 55 4.94 -1.04 1.90
N VAL A 56 4.33 -2.18 1.56
CA VAL A 56 2.87 -2.28 1.42
C VAL A 56 2.23 -1.97 2.77
N ASN A 57 1.16 -1.19 2.73
CA ASN A 57 0.36 -0.93 3.91
C ASN A 57 -0.64 -2.06 4.11
N ASN A 58 -0.45 -2.86 5.15
CA ASN A 58 -1.38 -3.93 5.51
C ASN A 58 -2.66 -3.40 6.17
N LEU A 59 -2.64 -2.15 6.64
CA LEU A 59 -3.76 -1.48 7.29
C LEU A 59 -3.96 -0.09 6.64
N PRO A 60 -4.35 -0.04 5.35
CA PRO A 60 -4.67 1.22 4.68
C PRO A 60 -5.78 1.94 5.45
N PHE A 61 -5.71 3.26 5.58
CA PHE A 61 -6.79 4.03 6.20
C PHE A 61 -8.03 4.06 5.29
N GLY A 62 -9.22 4.28 5.85
CA GLY A 62 -10.47 4.45 5.09
C GLY A 62 -11.12 3.15 4.62
N TYR A 63 -11.89 3.21 3.52
CA TYR A 63 -12.73 2.09 3.04
C TYR A 63 -11.97 0.84 2.63
N ASN A 64 -10.70 0.98 2.24
CA ASN A 64 -9.87 -0.15 1.85
C ASN A 64 -9.21 -0.85 3.05
N ASN A 65 -9.41 -0.35 4.28
CA ASN A 65 -8.91 -0.98 5.49
C ASN A 65 -9.56 -2.37 5.67
N PRO A 66 -8.80 -3.48 5.69
CA PRO A 66 -9.36 -4.81 5.87
C PRO A 66 -10.18 -4.95 7.16
N LEU A 67 -9.76 -4.30 8.25
CA LEU A 67 -10.49 -4.30 9.51
C LEU A 67 -11.81 -3.53 9.40
N SER A 68 -11.82 -2.38 8.73
CA SER A 68 -13.07 -1.63 8.49
C SER A 68 -14.04 -2.41 7.60
N VAL A 69 -13.53 -3.11 6.58
CA VAL A 69 -14.35 -3.96 5.71
C VAL A 69 -14.95 -5.11 6.52
N MET A 70 -14.13 -5.82 7.29
CA MET A 70 -14.57 -6.92 8.15
C MET A 70 -15.59 -6.44 9.20
N PHE A 71 -15.34 -5.31 9.86
CA PHE A 71 -16.26 -4.70 10.80
C PHE A 71 -17.62 -4.40 10.16
N ASN A 72 -17.62 -3.78 8.97
CA ASN A 72 -18.85 -3.45 8.25
C ASN A 72 -19.61 -4.71 7.79
N GLN A 73 -18.91 -5.79 7.44
CA GLN A 73 -19.52 -7.07 7.10
C GLN A 73 -20.22 -7.69 8.33
N LEU A 74 -19.52 -7.74 9.48
CA LEU A 74 -20.08 -8.24 10.73
C LEU A 74 -21.30 -7.40 11.17
N LEU A 75 -21.21 -6.07 11.08
CA LEU A 75 -22.33 -5.18 11.40
C LEU A 75 -23.55 -5.42 10.51
N LYS A 76 -23.33 -5.69 9.22
CA LYS A 76 -24.42 -6.05 8.29
C LYS A 76 -25.05 -7.40 8.63
N GLN A 77 -24.28 -8.37 9.11
CA GLN A 77 -24.80 -9.69 9.50
C GLN A 77 -25.72 -9.58 10.71
N VAL A 78 -25.30 -8.85 11.76
CA VAL A 78 -26.13 -8.64 12.97
C VAL A 78 -27.41 -7.87 12.65
N ARG A 79 -27.34 -6.82 11.82
CA ARG A 79 -28.54 -6.07 11.41
C ARG A 79 -29.54 -6.89 10.59
N LYS A 80 -29.10 -7.95 9.92
CA LYS A 80 -29.98 -8.85 9.18
C LYS A 80 -30.65 -9.88 10.09
N SER A 81 -30.02 -10.27 11.20
CA SER A 81 -30.57 -11.26 12.13
C SER A 81 -31.66 -10.70 13.05
N ASP A 82 -31.74 -9.38 13.24
CA ASP A 82 -32.76 -8.73 14.08
C ASP A 82 -34.06 -8.39 13.33
N GLY A 83 -34.20 -8.83 12.07
CA GLY A 83 -35.31 -8.48 11.17
C GLY A 83 -36.26 -9.62 10.78
N ASP A 84 -36.09 -10.81 11.34
CA ASP A 84 -37.02 -11.97 11.28
C ASP A 84 -37.59 -12.24 12.68
#